data_AF-A8HTN3-F1
#
_entry.id   AF-A8HTN3-F1
#
_cell.length_a   1.000
_cell.length_b   1.000
_cell.length_c   1.000
_cell.angle_alpha   90.00
_cell.angle_beta   90.00
_cell.angle_gamma   90.00
#
_symmetry.space_group_name_H-M   'P 1'
#
loop_
_entity.id
_entity.type
_entity.pdbx_description
1 polymer ?
#
loop_
_entity_poly.entity_id
_entity_poly.type
_entity_poly.pdbx_seq_one_letter_code
_entity_poly.pdbx_strand_id
1 'polypeptide(L)'
;MQIAGLTPASGTPSFSTLVPVSPDGSNARGDLLYIQQPLARLHVASKSAATALVSGVPAAIKTVVLDTAADVDGGNGAIYRRVDTAPTSGTYFRTADRFTLSGSTSSTNGGYWVLSDLASPLPIRNYIQDRNKQDLRDYNGIDFTGSNDCASILQTAANEAEDSNPIRYEVPGTITLVSPITLKDGTTLSGLVRPGVRTGADNGSWFYFAHSGKGFTGGYGGSNKVRSVTIRGIGTTRYQLVPGPGWAPQPHDFDFDFRVDDLTLEDVLILNATKGIRMSGWARLIAKNV
;
A
#
# COMPACT_ATOMS: atom_id res chain seq x y z
N MET A 1 37.37 -45.26 -22.49
CA MET A 1 37.83 -44.01 -21.82
C MET A 1 37.32 -44.08 -20.39
N GLN A 2 38.22 -44.35 -19.46
CA GLN A 2 37.92 -44.73 -18.07
C GLN A 2 38.00 -43.46 -17.22
N ILE A 3 36.90 -43.02 -16.60
CA ILE A 3 36.91 -41.86 -15.69
C ILE A 3 37.38 -42.37 -14.33
N ALA A 4 38.59 -42.00 -13.97
CA ALA A 4 39.17 -42.21 -12.65
C ALA A 4 38.45 -41.36 -11.60
N GLY A 5 38.30 -41.93 -10.41
CA GLY A 5 37.55 -41.35 -9.29
C GLY A 5 38.14 -40.07 -8.74
N LEU A 6 37.26 -39.18 -8.31
CA LEU A 6 37.60 -38.00 -7.50
C LEU A 6 37.38 -38.35 -6.03
N THR A 7 38.46 -38.33 -5.26
CA THR A 7 38.45 -38.37 -3.80
C THR A 7 38.11 -36.96 -3.28
N PRO A 8 37.18 -36.79 -2.32
CA PRO A 8 36.91 -35.47 -1.75
C PRO A 8 38.04 -35.07 -0.81
N ALA A 9 38.61 -33.89 -1.04
CA ALA A 9 39.53 -33.24 -0.11
C ALA A 9 38.76 -32.81 1.15
N SER A 10 39.30 -33.18 2.31
CA SER A 10 38.82 -32.77 3.62
C SER A 10 39.04 -31.27 3.81
N GLY A 11 37.98 -30.48 3.64
CA GLY A 11 37.93 -29.06 3.94
C GLY A 11 36.50 -28.65 4.23
N THR A 12 36.30 -27.94 5.33
CA THR A 12 35.00 -27.45 5.81
C THR A 12 34.29 -26.67 4.69
N PRO A 13 33.04 -26.99 4.31
CA PRO A 13 32.35 -26.26 3.25
C PRO A 13 31.99 -24.87 3.76
N SER A 14 32.71 -23.84 3.30
CA SER A 14 32.24 -22.47 3.36
C SER A 14 31.17 -22.28 2.29
N PHE A 15 29.93 -21.96 2.69
CA PHE A 15 28.82 -21.59 1.79
C PHE A 15 29.03 -20.19 1.19
N SER A 16 30.17 -19.97 0.55
CA SER A 16 30.44 -18.78 -0.24
C SER A 16 30.55 -19.20 -1.70
N THR A 17 29.76 -18.54 -2.54
CA THR A 17 29.79 -18.57 -4.01
C THR A 17 29.24 -19.81 -4.73
N LEU A 18 27.90 -19.92 -4.74
CA LEU A 18 27.16 -20.29 -5.95
C LEU A 18 26.02 -19.28 -6.14
N VAL A 19 26.34 -18.15 -6.76
CA VAL A 19 25.32 -17.27 -7.34
C VAL A 19 25.15 -17.71 -8.79
N PRO A 20 23.94 -18.08 -9.25
CA PRO A 20 23.72 -18.37 -10.65
C PRO A 20 23.97 -17.09 -11.45
N VAL A 21 24.94 -17.15 -12.36
CA VAL A 21 25.19 -16.09 -13.34
C VAL A 21 24.15 -16.27 -14.44
N SER A 22 23.40 -15.21 -14.74
CA SER A 22 22.54 -15.15 -15.91
C SER A 22 23.36 -15.48 -17.18
N PRO A 23 22.80 -16.23 -18.16
CA PRO A 23 23.50 -16.57 -19.41
C PRO A 23 23.99 -15.36 -20.23
N ASP A 24 23.51 -14.16 -19.92
CA ASP A 24 23.83 -12.93 -20.66
C ASP A 24 24.98 -12.10 -20.06
N GLY A 25 25.60 -12.53 -18.95
CA GLY A 25 26.78 -11.88 -18.39
C GLY A 25 26.54 -10.45 -17.87
N SER A 26 25.29 -10.04 -17.63
CA SER A 26 24.98 -8.75 -17.04
C SER A 26 25.15 -8.79 -15.51
N ASN A 27 25.86 -7.81 -14.95
CA ASN A 27 26.06 -7.67 -13.51
C ASN A 27 24.73 -7.35 -12.83
N ALA A 28 24.13 -8.33 -12.14
CA ALA A 28 22.96 -8.17 -11.27
C ALA A 28 23.29 -7.43 -9.96
N ARG A 29 23.90 -6.24 -10.06
CA ARG A 29 24.12 -5.32 -8.94
C ARG A 29 23.28 -4.08 -9.14
N GLY A 30 22.04 -4.13 -8.68
CA GLY A 30 21.19 -2.95 -8.71
C GLY A 30 19.72 -3.17 -8.41
N ASP A 31 19.34 -4.18 -7.63
CA ASP A 31 18.04 -4.18 -6.98
C ASP A 31 18.16 -4.98 -5.68
N LEU A 32 18.78 -4.34 -4.68
CA LEU A 32 18.50 -4.69 -3.29
C LEU A 32 17.07 -4.22 -3.03
N LEU A 33 16.14 -5.06 -3.47
CA LEU A 33 14.75 -5.07 -3.10
C LEU A 33 14.73 -5.10 -1.56
N TYR A 34 14.65 -3.91 -0.96
CA TYR A 34 14.23 -3.73 0.41
C TYR A 34 12.75 -4.12 0.43
N ILE A 35 12.48 -5.43 0.36
CA ILE A 35 11.24 -5.98 0.89
C ILE A 35 11.34 -5.69 2.38
N GLN A 36 10.85 -4.54 2.82
CA GLN A 36 10.27 -4.47 4.15
C GLN A 36 9.27 -5.61 4.18
N GLN A 37 9.65 -6.71 4.82
CA GLN A 37 8.86 -7.93 4.79
C GLN A 37 7.45 -7.54 5.19
N PRO A 38 6.44 -7.77 4.33
CA PRO A 38 5.06 -7.57 4.74
C PRO A 38 4.92 -8.34 6.06
N LEU A 39 4.45 -7.67 7.12
CA LEU A 39 4.31 -8.29 8.44
C LEU A 39 3.74 -9.68 8.23
N ALA A 40 4.57 -10.71 8.47
CA ALA A 40 4.28 -12.04 8.00
C ALA A 40 2.91 -12.46 8.56
N ARG A 41 1.96 -12.69 7.66
CA ARG A 41 0.57 -12.98 7.97
C ARG A 41 0.34 -14.47 7.77
N LEU A 42 -0.23 -15.12 8.78
CA LEU A 42 -0.58 -16.53 8.73
C LEU A 42 -2.09 -16.66 8.58
N HIS A 43 -2.52 -17.37 7.54
CA HIS A 43 -3.91 -17.78 7.37
C HIS A 43 -4.11 -19.13 8.06
N VAL A 44 -5.15 -19.22 8.88
CA VAL A 44 -5.47 -20.43 9.64
C VAL A 44 -6.91 -20.82 9.40
N ALA A 45 -7.09 -21.96 8.74
CA ALA A 45 -8.39 -22.59 8.55
C ALA A 45 -8.84 -23.25 9.87
N SER A 46 -9.46 -22.45 10.75
CA SER A 46 -10.05 -22.94 11.99
C SER A 46 -11.40 -22.30 12.27
N LYS A 47 -12.30 -23.12 12.83
CA LYS A 47 -13.66 -22.71 13.22
C LYS A 47 -13.73 -21.94 14.54
N SER A 48 -12.67 -22.02 15.35
CA SER A 48 -12.55 -21.20 16.55
C SER A 48 -11.14 -20.72 16.78
N ALA A 49 -11.03 -19.54 17.39
CA ALA A 49 -9.74 -18.93 17.71
C ALA A 49 -8.92 -19.79 18.68
N ALA A 50 -9.59 -20.49 19.60
CA ALA A 50 -8.96 -21.44 20.53
C ALA A 50 -8.39 -22.69 19.85
N THR A 51 -9.06 -23.22 18.81
CA THR A 51 -8.61 -24.43 18.09
C THR A 51 -7.55 -24.12 17.05
N ALA A 52 -7.51 -22.88 16.56
CA ALA A 52 -6.67 -22.47 15.44
C ALA A 52 -5.18 -22.74 15.67
N LEU A 53 -4.70 -22.67 16.91
CA LEU A 53 -3.28 -22.51 17.17
C LEU A 53 -2.71 -23.44 18.23
N VAL A 54 -3.25 -24.67 18.30
CA VAL A 54 -2.58 -25.80 18.95
C VAL A 54 -1.23 -26.13 18.29
N SER A 55 -1.02 -25.72 17.03
CA SER A 55 0.19 -25.99 16.24
C SER A 55 1.36 -25.01 16.43
N GLY A 56 1.22 -23.97 17.26
CA GLY A 56 2.26 -22.98 17.52
C GLY A 56 2.40 -21.96 16.39
N VAL A 57 2.37 -20.66 16.73
CA VAL A 57 2.58 -19.59 15.75
C VAL A 57 4.04 -19.16 15.80
N PRO A 58 4.78 -19.14 14.68
CA PRO A 58 6.16 -18.65 14.67
C PRO A 58 6.27 -17.25 15.26
N ALA A 59 7.35 -16.98 15.99
CA ALA A 59 7.58 -15.70 16.67
C ALA A 59 7.55 -14.48 15.72
N ALA A 60 7.89 -14.68 14.44
CA ALA A 60 7.88 -13.65 13.41
C ALA A 60 6.47 -13.21 12.99
N ILE A 61 5.45 -14.06 13.17
CA ILE A 61 4.06 -13.72 12.82
C ILE A 61 3.47 -12.83 13.91
N LYS A 62 3.01 -11.64 13.50
CA LYS A 62 2.36 -10.66 14.37
C LYS A 62 0.85 -10.53 14.13
N THR A 63 0.38 -11.11 13.03
CA THR A 63 -1.03 -11.05 12.61
C THR A 63 -1.47 -12.41 12.07
N VAL A 64 -2.66 -12.86 12.51
CA VAL A 64 -3.29 -14.10 12.05
C VAL A 64 -4.67 -13.77 11.47
N VAL A 65 -5.04 -14.44 10.39
CA VAL A 65 -6.39 -14.37 9.82
C VAL A 65 -7.06 -15.73 9.99
N LEU A 66 -8.28 -15.75 10.53
CA LEU A 66 -9.06 -16.97 10.68
C LEU A 66 -10.05 -17.12 9.52
N ASP A 67 -9.81 -18.11 8.65
CA ASP A 67 -10.57 -18.27 7.40
C ASP A 67 -11.96 -18.91 7.59
N THR A 68 -12.31 -19.35 8.81
CA THR A 68 -13.62 -19.98 9.10
C THR A 68 -14.14 -19.70 10.52
N ALA A 69 -13.68 -18.63 11.18
CA ALA A 69 -14.07 -18.34 12.56
C ALA A 69 -15.58 -18.11 12.72
N ALA A 70 -16.12 -18.56 13.85
CA ALA A 70 -17.50 -18.28 14.24
C ALA A 70 -17.71 -16.78 14.53
N ASP A 71 -18.96 -16.31 14.47
CA ASP A 71 -19.29 -14.88 14.70
C ASP A 71 -18.84 -14.38 16.08
N VAL A 72 -18.91 -15.23 17.10
CA VAL A 72 -18.41 -14.92 18.46
C VAL A 72 -16.90 -14.65 18.50
N ASP A 73 -16.17 -15.17 17.51
CA ASP A 73 -14.73 -14.98 17.30
C ASP A 73 -14.41 -13.88 16.28
N GLY A 74 -15.40 -13.04 15.93
CA GLY A 74 -15.25 -11.97 14.94
C GLY A 74 -15.67 -12.36 13.52
N GLY A 75 -16.15 -13.60 13.31
CA GLY A 75 -16.63 -14.10 12.02
C GLY A 75 -15.53 -14.46 11.04
N ASN A 76 -15.94 -14.88 9.84
CA ASN A 76 -15.01 -15.29 8.79
C ASN A 76 -14.10 -14.13 8.36
N GLY A 77 -12.79 -14.36 8.31
CA GLY A 77 -11.78 -13.36 7.98
C GLY A 77 -11.34 -12.52 9.18
N ALA A 78 -11.76 -12.86 10.40
CA ALA A 78 -11.34 -12.19 11.62
C ALA A 78 -9.81 -12.09 11.70
N ILE A 79 -9.32 -10.86 11.89
CA ILE A 79 -7.89 -10.58 12.06
C ILE A 79 -7.58 -10.50 13.55
N TYR A 80 -6.59 -11.25 13.98
CA TYR A 80 -6.04 -11.16 15.32
C TYR A 80 -4.61 -10.62 15.28
N ARG A 81 -4.31 -9.69 16.19
CA ARG A 81 -2.96 -9.14 16.39
C ARG A 81 -2.34 -9.64 17.68
N ARG A 82 -1.04 -9.92 17.66
CA ARG A 82 -0.28 -10.33 18.84
C ARG A 82 -0.15 -9.13 19.80
N VAL A 83 -0.25 -9.38 21.10
CA VAL A 83 -0.05 -8.38 22.17
C VAL A 83 0.74 -8.98 23.33
N ASP A 84 1.37 -8.12 24.13
CA ASP A 84 2.23 -8.53 25.26
C ASP A 84 1.49 -8.57 26.60
N THR A 85 0.20 -8.30 26.62
CA THR A 85 -0.58 -8.27 27.86
C THR A 85 -1.99 -8.78 27.59
N ALA A 86 -2.53 -9.55 28.52
CA ALA A 86 -3.91 -10.03 28.45
C ALA A 86 -4.87 -8.83 28.33
N PRO A 87 -5.72 -8.79 27.28
CA PRO A 87 -6.78 -7.81 27.21
C PRO A 87 -7.75 -7.97 28.39
N THR A 88 -8.20 -6.85 28.96
CA THR A 88 -9.19 -6.84 30.05
C THR A 88 -10.63 -7.00 29.54
N SER A 89 -10.84 -6.88 28.24
CA SER A 89 -12.13 -6.99 27.57
C SER A 89 -11.96 -7.42 26.11
N GLY A 90 -13.07 -7.83 25.47
CA GLY A 90 -13.12 -8.25 24.07
C GLY A 90 -12.72 -9.70 23.84
N THR A 91 -12.84 -10.14 22.58
CA THR A 91 -12.43 -11.49 22.18
C THR A 91 -10.91 -11.55 22.04
N TYR A 92 -10.31 -12.43 22.84
CA TYR A 92 -8.89 -12.73 22.76
C TYR A 92 -8.66 -14.21 23.01
N PHE A 93 -7.50 -14.68 22.61
CA PHE A 93 -7.04 -16.02 22.98
C PHE A 93 -5.55 -16.01 23.29
N ARG A 94 -5.06 -17.14 23.81
CA ARG A 94 -3.66 -17.28 24.19
C ARG A 94 -3.06 -18.56 23.62
N THR A 95 -1.96 -18.41 22.91
CA THR A 95 -1.19 -19.51 22.29
C THR A 95 -0.25 -20.17 23.28
N ALA A 96 0.10 -21.43 22.99
CA ALA A 96 1.03 -22.22 23.78
C ALA A 96 2.50 -21.78 23.60
N ASP A 97 2.86 -21.16 22.47
CA ASP A 97 4.23 -20.71 22.17
C ASP A 97 4.73 -19.60 23.09
N ARG A 98 3.81 -18.82 23.67
CA ARG A 98 4.12 -17.72 24.58
C ARG A 98 5.08 -16.66 24.00
N PHE A 99 5.13 -16.44 22.69
CA PHE A 99 5.95 -15.37 22.15
C PHE A 99 5.32 -13.98 22.40
N THR A 100 6.16 -13.02 22.77
CA THR A 100 5.87 -11.58 22.84
C THR A 100 6.00 -10.93 21.45
N LEU A 101 5.66 -9.66 21.33
CA LEU A 101 5.88 -8.82 20.15
C LEU A 101 7.36 -8.71 19.79
N SER A 102 8.26 -8.76 20.77
CA SER A 102 9.71 -8.81 20.51
C SER A 102 10.18 -10.17 19.94
N GLY A 103 9.34 -11.21 20.01
CA GLY A 103 9.70 -12.57 19.64
C GLY A 103 10.35 -13.39 20.76
N SER A 104 10.61 -12.79 21.93
CA SER A 104 11.00 -13.52 23.14
C SER A 104 9.82 -14.29 23.74
N THR A 105 10.09 -15.35 24.51
CA THR A 105 9.04 -16.09 25.23
C THR A 105 8.78 -15.50 26.62
N SER A 106 7.51 -15.43 27.04
CA SER A 106 7.14 -14.99 28.38
C SER A 106 5.91 -15.73 28.92
N SER A 107 6.05 -16.34 30.09
CA SER A 107 4.94 -17.02 30.79
C SER A 107 3.85 -16.06 31.28
N THR A 108 4.17 -14.78 31.50
CA THR A 108 3.21 -13.75 31.93
C THR A 108 2.68 -12.96 30.75
N ASN A 109 3.54 -12.56 29.82
CA ASN A 109 3.25 -11.55 28.80
C ASN A 109 3.14 -12.14 27.38
N GLY A 110 3.43 -13.42 27.22
CA GLY A 110 3.55 -14.04 25.90
C GLY A 110 2.28 -14.72 25.40
N GLY A 111 2.12 -14.68 24.08
CA GLY A 111 1.19 -15.51 23.32
C GLY A 111 -0.24 -14.99 23.26
N TYR A 112 -0.50 -13.74 23.67
CA TYR A 112 -1.84 -13.16 23.59
C TYR A 112 -2.14 -12.63 22.20
N TRP A 113 -3.39 -12.85 21.77
CA TRP A 113 -3.90 -12.41 20.48
C TRP A 113 -5.26 -11.77 20.70
N VAL A 114 -5.41 -10.52 20.28
CA VAL A 114 -6.67 -9.77 20.41
C VAL A 114 -7.28 -9.58 19.04
N LEU A 115 -8.61 -9.68 18.96
CA LEU A 115 -9.34 -9.32 17.75
C LEU A 115 -9.02 -7.87 17.41
N SER A 116 -8.54 -7.67 16.18
CA SER A 116 -8.13 -6.36 15.72
C SER A 116 -9.35 -5.49 15.44
N ASP A 117 -9.32 -4.27 15.97
CA ASP A 117 -10.25 -3.18 15.67
C ASP A 117 -9.96 -2.51 14.32
N LEU A 118 -8.77 -2.76 13.75
CA LEU A 118 -8.54 -2.55 12.32
C LEU A 118 -9.69 -3.20 11.57
N ALA A 119 -10.49 -2.36 10.89
CA ALA A 119 -11.71 -2.76 10.21
C ALA A 119 -11.49 -4.13 9.57
N SER A 120 -12.34 -5.10 9.91
CA SER A 120 -12.40 -6.40 9.25
C SER A 120 -12.07 -6.17 7.78
N PRO A 121 -11.01 -6.83 7.24
CA PRO A 121 -10.57 -6.57 5.88
C PRO A 121 -11.84 -6.71 5.08
N LEU A 122 -12.30 -5.59 4.48
CA LEU A 122 -13.59 -5.52 3.81
C LEU A 122 -13.76 -6.84 3.09
N PRO A 123 -14.84 -7.59 3.37
CA PRO A 123 -14.94 -9.01 3.05
C PRO A 123 -14.33 -9.20 1.68
N ILE A 124 -13.25 -10.00 1.61
CA ILE A 124 -12.52 -10.25 0.35
C ILE A 124 -13.62 -10.43 -0.68
N ARG A 125 -13.82 -9.45 -1.56
CA ARG A 125 -14.85 -9.59 -2.59
C ARG A 125 -14.45 -10.85 -3.29
N ASN A 126 -15.31 -11.87 -3.23
CA ASN A 126 -15.14 -13.05 -4.06
C ASN A 126 -14.83 -12.52 -5.44
N TYR A 127 -13.61 -12.83 -5.87
CA TYR A 127 -12.85 -12.15 -6.90
C TYR A 127 -13.50 -12.38 -8.26
N ILE A 128 -14.70 -11.87 -8.45
CA ILE A 128 -15.24 -11.59 -9.76
C ILE A 128 -14.59 -10.25 -10.09
N GLN A 129 -13.34 -10.32 -10.57
CA GLN A 129 -12.76 -9.20 -11.30
C GLN A 129 -13.82 -8.80 -12.32
N ASP A 130 -14.43 -7.65 -12.10
CA ASP A 130 -15.04 -6.92 -13.18
C ASP A 130 -13.82 -6.52 -14.03
N ARG A 131 -13.38 -7.42 -14.94
CA ARG A 131 -12.06 -7.45 -15.61
C ARG A 131 -11.65 -6.15 -16.31
N ASN A 132 -12.55 -5.18 -16.34
CA ASN A 132 -12.43 -3.89 -16.99
C ASN A 132 -12.23 -2.74 -15.98
N LYS A 133 -11.86 -3.02 -14.73
CA LYS A 133 -11.64 -1.99 -13.69
C LYS A 133 -10.50 -2.39 -12.78
N GLN A 134 -9.64 -1.44 -12.45
CA GLN A 134 -8.59 -1.58 -11.43
C GLN A 134 -9.10 -1.00 -10.13
N ASP A 135 -9.49 -1.83 -9.17
CA ASP A 135 -9.72 -1.38 -7.81
C ASP A 135 -8.39 -1.36 -7.06
N LEU A 136 -8.01 -0.24 -6.44
CA LEU A 136 -6.76 -0.15 -5.70
C LEU A 136 -6.68 -1.18 -4.57
N ARG A 137 -7.83 -1.63 -4.02
CA ARG A 137 -7.89 -2.71 -3.02
C ARG A 137 -7.36 -4.04 -3.52
N ASP A 138 -7.32 -4.26 -4.83
CA ASP A 138 -6.84 -5.50 -5.44
C ASP A 138 -5.31 -5.54 -5.54
N TYR A 139 -4.63 -4.40 -5.31
CA TYR A 139 -3.17 -4.32 -5.33
C TYR A 139 -2.60 -4.73 -3.98
N ASN A 140 -1.83 -5.83 -3.97
CA ASN A 140 -1.20 -6.33 -2.76
C ASN A 140 -0.24 -5.29 -2.16
N GLY A 141 -0.42 -5.02 -0.86
CA GLY A 141 0.41 -4.07 -0.11
C GLY A 141 -0.06 -2.62 -0.12
N ILE A 142 -1.18 -2.30 -0.79
CA ILE A 142 -1.76 -0.97 -0.69
C ILE A 142 -2.15 -0.67 0.77
N ASP A 143 -1.84 0.52 1.25
CA ASP A 143 -2.17 1.00 2.58
C ASP A 143 -3.06 2.25 2.49
N PHE A 144 -4.25 2.18 3.09
CA PHE A 144 -5.22 3.28 3.14
C PHE A 144 -5.20 4.04 4.48
N THR A 145 -4.28 3.69 5.39
CA THR A 145 -4.15 4.36 6.70
C THR A 145 -3.30 5.63 6.66
N GLY A 146 -2.61 5.88 5.55
CA GLY A 146 -1.65 6.99 5.41
C GLY A 146 -0.29 6.73 6.09
N SER A 147 -0.06 5.52 6.63
CA SER A 147 1.16 5.23 7.40
C SER A 147 2.33 4.77 6.53
N ASN A 148 2.07 4.01 5.47
CA ASN A 148 3.11 3.42 4.63
C ASN A 148 3.13 4.06 3.23
N ASP A 149 4.33 4.10 2.63
CA ASP A 149 4.49 4.54 1.24
C ASP A 149 3.86 3.53 0.28
N CYS A 150 3.07 4.05 -0.65
CA CYS A 150 2.37 3.30 -1.68
C CYS A 150 2.72 3.77 -3.09
N ALA A 151 3.74 4.60 -3.27
CA ALA A 151 4.03 5.23 -4.55
C ALA A 151 4.33 4.21 -5.67
N SER A 152 5.10 3.15 -5.38
CA SER A 152 5.40 2.08 -6.35
C SER A 152 4.17 1.28 -6.77
N ILE A 153 3.26 1.03 -5.83
CA ILE A 153 2.01 0.31 -6.07
C ILE A 153 1.07 1.17 -6.93
N LEU A 154 0.91 2.43 -6.58
CA LEU A 154 0.07 3.36 -7.35
C LEU A 154 0.66 3.64 -8.74
N GLN A 155 1.98 3.70 -8.88
CA GLN A 155 2.62 3.82 -10.20
C GLN A 155 2.39 2.57 -11.05
N THR A 156 2.37 1.38 -10.45
CA THR A 156 2.00 0.14 -11.16
C THR A 156 0.58 0.22 -11.69
N ALA A 157 -0.39 0.62 -10.85
CA ALA A 157 -1.77 0.83 -11.29
C ALA A 157 -1.85 1.89 -12.42
N ALA A 158 -1.16 3.02 -12.28
CA ALA A 158 -1.10 4.05 -13.32
C ALA A 158 -0.52 3.56 -14.66
N ASN A 159 0.45 2.64 -14.62
CA ASN A 159 1.03 2.06 -15.82
C ASN A 159 0.06 1.09 -16.52
N GLU A 160 -0.84 0.45 -15.78
CA GLU A 160 -1.86 -0.46 -16.31
C GLU A 160 -3.12 0.29 -16.78
N ALA A 161 -3.43 1.44 -16.18
CA ALA A 161 -4.69 2.18 -16.37
C ALA A 161 -4.94 2.68 -17.79
N GLU A 162 -6.06 2.32 -18.41
CA GLU A 162 -6.44 2.75 -19.76
C GLU A 162 -7.90 3.20 -19.77
N ASP A 163 -8.40 3.79 -20.87
CA ASP A 163 -9.78 4.30 -20.95
C ASP A 163 -10.82 3.21 -20.57
N SER A 164 -10.56 1.96 -20.96
CA SER A 164 -11.38 0.79 -20.64
C SER A 164 -11.08 0.16 -19.28
N ASN A 165 -10.08 0.65 -18.55
CA ASN A 165 -9.60 0.09 -17.30
C ASN A 165 -9.20 1.21 -16.30
N PRO A 166 -10.18 1.95 -15.74
CA PRO A 166 -9.92 3.08 -14.86
C PRO A 166 -9.41 2.62 -13.48
N ILE A 167 -8.61 3.48 -12.84
CA ILE A 167 -8.18 3.32 -11.45
C ILE A 167 -9.31 3.76 -10.51
N ARG A 168 -9.73 2.87 -9.63
CA ARG A 168 -10.78 3.09 -8.62
C ARG A 168 -10.20 3.05 -7.23
N TYR A 169 -10.29 4.18 -6.55
CA TYR A 169 -10.03 4.33 -5.14
C TYR A 169 -11.37 4.49 -4.41
N GLU A 170 -12.19 3.45 -4.35
CA GLU A 170 -13.56 3.52 -3.79
C GLU A 170 -13.62 3.11 -2.31
N VAL A 171 -12.64 3.54 -1.51
CA VAL A 171 -12.67 3.41 -0.05
C VAL A 171 -12.25 4.72 0.62
N PRO A 172 -12.79 5.00 1.83
CA PRO A 172 -12.26 6.08 2.64
C PRO A 172 -10.84 5.76 3.09
N GLY A 173 -10.00 6.78 3.20
CA GLY A 173 -8.66 6.66 3.76
C GLY A 173 -7.67 7.60 3.09
N THR A 174 -6.40 7.41 3.43
CA THR A 174 -5.26 8.14 2.85
C THR A 174 -4.23 7.16 2.30
N ILE A 175 -3.79 7.38 1.08
CA ILE A 175 -2.62 6.74 0.47
C ILE A 175 -1.45 7.72 0.56
N THR A 176 -0.36 7.31 1.21
CA THR A 176 0.86 8.12 1.28
C THR A 176 1.78 7.83 0.10
N LEU A 177 2.30 8.89 -0.51
CA LEU A 177 3.16 8.83 -1.69
C LEU A 177 4.46 9.57 -1.39
N VAL A 178 5.60 8.87 -1.44
CA VAL A 178 6.93 9.50 -1.24
C VAL A 178 7.64 9.86 -2.56
N SER A 179 7.00 9.59 -3.71
CA SER A 179 7.46 10.04 -5.03
C SER A 179 6.31 10.47 -5.94
N PRO A 180 6.58 11.31 -6.97
CA PRO A 180 5.59 11.68 -7.97
C PRO A 180 4.97 10.49 -8.68
N ILE A 181 3.71 10.62 -9.10
CA ILE A 181 2.99 9.62 -9.88
C ILE A 181 2.77 10.13 -11.30
N THR A 182 3.20 9.36 -12.30
CA THR A 182 3.01 9.69 -13.71
C THR A 182 1.78 8.96 -14.25
N LEU A 183 0.78 9.71 -14.70
CA LEU A 183 -0.41 9.20 -15.38
C LEU A 183 -0.19 9.26 -16.90
N LYS A 184 -0.59 8.19 -17.60
CA LYS A 184 -0.49 8.08 -19.06
C LYS A 184 -1.76 8.57 -19.76
N ASP A 185 -1.73 8.57 -21.09
CA ASP A 185 -2.89 8.94 -21.89
C ASP A 185 -4.10 8.03 -21.65
N GLY A 186 -5.28 8.64 -21.57
CA GLY A 186 -6.55 7.95 -21.27
C GLY A 186 -6.71 7.55 -19.79
N THR A 187 -5.81 7.97 -18.90
CA THR A 187 -5.94 7.59 -17.49
C THR A 187 -7.17 8.25 -16.87
N THR A 188 -8.06 7.43 -16.30
CA THR A 188 -9.11 7.88 -15.40
C THR A 188 -8.83 7.39 -13.98
N LEU A 189 -8.67 8.32 -13.04
CA LEU A 189 -8.56 8.07 -11.61
C LEU A 189 -9.83 8.56 -10.91
N SER A 190 -10.54 7.65 -10.23
CA SER A 190 -11.77 7.98 -9.52
C SER A 190 -11.74 7.54 -8.06
N GLY A 191 -12.07 8.44 -7.15
CA GLY A 191 -12.23 8.18 -5.72
C GLY A 191 -13.67 7.96 -5.28
N LEU A 192 -13.86 7.67 -3.99
CA LEU A 192 -15.14 7.23 -3.42
C LEU A 192 -16.24 8.29 -3.43
N VAL A 193 -15.95 9.60 -3.38
CA VAL A 193 -16.89 10.76 -3.48
C VAL A 193 -16.23 12.00 -2.86
N ARG A 194 -16.70 13.20 -3.26
CA ARG A 194 -16.31 14.55 -2.78
C ARG A 194 -15.65 14.55 -1.40
N PRO A 195 -14.33 14.78 -1.32
CA PRO A 195 -13.69 15.07 -0.06
C PRO A 195 -14.33 16.34 0.52
N GLY A 196 -15.09 16.19 1.61
CA GLY A 196 -15.68 17.32 2.31
C GLY A 196 -14.67 17.93 3.27
N VAL A 197 -14.74 19.24 3.52
CA VAL A 197 -13.89 19.98 4.49
C VAL A 197 -14.16 19.59 5.96
N ARG A 198 -14.98 18.57 6.25
CA ARG A 198 -15.38 18.23 7.62
C ARG A 198 -14.46 17.22 8.28
N THR A 199 -13.54 17.76 9.08
CA THR A 199 -12.90 17.17 10.27
C THR A 199 -12.40 15.73 10.10
N GLY A 200 -11.13 15.61 9.72
CA GLY A 200 -10.42 14.33 9.58
C GLY A 200 -10.27 13.92 8.12
N ALA A 201 -9.12 13.33 7.77
CA ALA A 201 -8.85 12.74 6.44
C ALA A 201 -9.65 11.44 6.20
N ASP A 202 -10.76 11.29 6.91
CA ASP A 202 -11.46 10.03 7.15
C ASP A 202 -12.72 9.91 6.27
N ASN A 203 -13.09 11.00 5.59
CA ASN A 203 -14.19 11.04 4.64
C ASN A 203 -13.65 11.21 3.22
N GLY A 204 -13.71 10.13 2.44
CA GLY A 204 -13.30 10.12 1.04
C GLY A 204 -11.88 9.59 0.82
N SER A 205 -11.42 9.71 -0.42
CA SER A 205 -10.23 9.06 -0.92
C SER A 205 -9.09 10.06 -1.08
N TRP A 206 -8.07 9.96 -0.23
CA TRP A 206 -7.03 10.97 -0.11
C TRP A 206 -5.66 10.47 -0.56
N PHE A 207 -4.90 11.36 -1.18
CA PHE A 207 -3.47 11.18 -1.43
C PHE A 207 -2.67 12.19 -0.61
N TYR A 208 -1.73 11.69 0.19
CA TYR A 208 -0.78 12.51 0.92
C TYR A 208 0.57 12.50 0.20
N PHE A 209 0.99 13.66 -0.32
CA PHE A 209 2.30 13.79 -0.96
C PHE A 209 3.38 14.05 0.10
N ALA A 210 4.01 12.97 0.57
CA ALA A 210 5.09 12.96 1.54
C ALA A 210 6.46 13.26 0.90
N HIS A 211 6.50 14.20 -0.04
CA HIS A 211 7.71 14.63 -0.74
C HIS A 211 7.60 16.09 -1.21
N SER A 212 8.72 16.70 -1.60
CA SER A 212 8.75 18.08 -2.10
C SER A 212 8.47 18.22 -3.60
N GLY A 213 8.59 17.14 -4.37
CA GLY A 213 8.32 17.12 -5.81
C GLY A 213 6.85 17.28 -6.18
N LYS A 214 6.54 17.12 -7.47
CA LYS A 214 5.17 17.19 -8.01
C LYS A 214 4.33 15.99 -7.57
N GLY A 215 3.03 16.17 -7.35
CA GLY A 215 2.12 15.07 -6.99
C GLY A 215 1.83 14.16 -8.18
N PHE A 216 0.74 14.45 -8.90
CA PHE A 216 0.40 13.79 -10.16
C PHE A 216 0.99 14.54 -11.36
N THR A 217 1.54 13.79 -12.31
CA THR A 217 2.15 14.34 -13.52
C THR A 217 1.79 13.58 -14.79
N GLY A 218 2.01 14.17 -15.96
CA GLY A 218 1.84 13.49 -17.24
C GLY A 218 2.32 14.32 -18.44
N GLY A 219 2.72 13.64 -19.52
CA GLY A 219 3.08 14.28 -20.80
C GLY A 219 4.47 14.91 -20.89
N TYR A 220 5.38 14.59 -19.95
CA TYR A 220 6.74 15.13 -19.90
C TYR A 220 7.82 14.22 -20.51
N GLY A 221 7.45 13.19 -21.29
CA GLY A 221 8.39 12.27 -21.98
C GLY A 221 8.33 12.40 -23.50
N GLY A 222 9.42 12.89 -24.12
CA GLY A 222 9.56 12.95 -25.59
C GLY A 222 8.51 13.80 -26.32
N SER A 223 8.20 13.42 -27.56
CA SER A 223 7.20 14.08 -28.43
C SER A 223 5.75 13.80 -28.03
N ASN A 224 5.52 12.88 -27.08
CA ASN A 224 4.20 12.37 -26.77
C ASN A 224 3.58 13.22 -25.67
N LYS A 225 2.76 14.18 -26.09
CA LYS A 225 1.79 14.85 -25.24
C LYS A 225 0.73 13.81 -24.82
N VAL A 226 0.32 13.83 -23.55
CA VAL A 226 -0.86 13.08 -23.12
C VAL A 226 -2.09 13.77 -23.71
N ARG A 227 -3.07 13.05 -24.26
CA ARG A 227 -4.26 13.68 -24.84
C ARG A 227 -5.30 13.93 -23.77
N SER A 228 -5.60 12.93 -22.95
CA SER A 228 -6.67 13.05 -21.95
C SER A 228 -6.27 12.43 -20.61
N VAL A 229 -6.54 13.15 -19.52
CA VAL A 229 -6.50 12.63 -18.15
C VAL A 229 -7.77 13.10 -17.43
N THR A 230 -8.43 12.18 -16.74
CA THR A 230 -9.58 12.49 -15.87
C THR A 230 -9.27 12.08 -14.45
N ILE A 231 -9.38 13.02 -13.52
CA ILE A 231 -9.24 12.79 -12.08
C ILE A 231 -10.51 13.25 -11.41
N ARG A 232 -11.13 12.39 -10.60
CA ARG A 232 -12.38 12.75 -9.93
C ARG A 232 -12.58 12.17 -8.54
N GLY A 233 -13.27 12.91 -7.69
CA GLY A 233 -13.72 12.43 -6.38
C GLY A 233 -12.59 12.08 -5.41
N ILE A 234 -11.45 12.77 -5.51
CA ILE A 234 -10.26 12.53 -4.66
C ILE A 234 -9.83 13.81 -3.93
N GLY A 235 -9.17 13.63 -2.79
CA GLY A 235 -8.49 14.69 -2.06
C GLY A 235 -6.99 14.56 -2.22
N THR A 236 -6.29 15.70 -2.20
CA THR A 236 -4.82 15.76 -2.10
C THR A 236 -4.44 16.61 -0.91
N THR A 237 -3.36 16.22 -0.22
CA THR A 237 -2.83 17.01 0.89
C THR A 237 -1.32 16.97 0.92
N ARG A 238 -0.74 18.04 1.47
CA ARG A 238 0.68 18.14 1.80
C ARG A 238 0.88 18.54 3.24
N TYR A 239 2.08 18.24 3.72
CA TYR A 239 2.57 18.80 4.95
C TYR A 239 2.87 20.29 4.73
N GLN A 240 2.39 21.14 5.63
CA GLN A 240 2.81 22.53 5.75
C GLN A 240 3.11 22.80 7.22
N LEU A 241 4.06 23.71 7.47
CA LEU A 241 4.30 24.17 8.83
C LEU A 241 3.05 24.87 9.37
N VAL A 242 2.78 24.74 10.67
CA VAL A 242 1.70 25.49 11.33
C VAL A 242 1.98 26.99 11.20
N PRO A 243 1.02 27.81 10.74
CA PRO A 243 1.21 29.26 10.64
C PRO A 243 1.60 29.90 11.98
N GLY A 244 2.63 30.74 11.95
CA GLY A 244 3.15 31.50 13.07
C GLY A 244 3.88 32.78 12.61
N PRO A 245 4.38 33.64 13.51
CA PRO A 245 5.14 34.83 13.12
C PRO A 245 6.35 34.46 12.24
N GLY A 246 6.49 35.12 11.09
CA GLY A 246 7.56 34.82 10.13
C GLY A 246 7.34 33.55 9.29
N TRP A 247 6.13 32.98 9.32
CA TRP A 247 5.82 31.80 8.52
C TRP A 247 5.97 32.04 7.02
N ALA A 248 6.55 31.05 6.35
CA ALA A 248 6.56 30.90 4.91
C ALA A 248 6.14 29.46 4.57
N PRO A 249 5.38 29.24 3.49
CA PRO A 249 5.03 27.91 3.05
C PRO A 249 6.28 27.12 2.68
N GLN A 250 6.26 25.81 2.91
CA GLN A 250 7.34 24.96 2.40
C GLN A 250 7.37 25.00 0.87
N PRO A 251 8.54 25.00 0.21
CA PRO A 251 8.64 25.19 -1.23
C PRO A 251 8.32 23.90 -2.02
N HIS A 252 7.16 23.30 -1.76
CA HIS A 252 6.68 22.16 -2.53
C HIS A 252 6.32 22.56 -3.97
N ASP A 253 6.46 21.62 -4.91
CA ASP A 253 6.03 21.82 -6.28
C ASP A 253 4.51 21.56 -6.45
N PHE A 254 4.03 21.58 -7.69
CA PHE A 254 2.61 21.43 -8.02
C PHE A 254 2.01 20.07 -7.61
N ASP A 255 0.79 20.06 -7.08
CA ASP A 255 0.03 18.83 -6.80
C ASP A 255 -0.43 18.15 -8.09
N PHE A 256 -0.80 18.93 -9.09
CA PHE A 256 -1.14 18.47 -10.44
C PHE A 256 -0.29 19.22 -11.45
N ASP A 257 0.55 18.51 -12.20
CA ASP A 257 1.39 19.10 -13.24
C ASP A 257 1.35 18.32 -14.54
N PHE A 258 0.64 18.84 -15.53
CA PHE A 258 0.40 18.13 -16.78
C PHE A 258 0.80 18.93 -18.02
N ARG A 259 1.35 18.21 -19.00
CA ARG A 259 1.43 18.65 -20.39
C ARG A 259 0.45 17.81 -21.20
N VAL A 260 -0.82 18.22 -21.22
CA VAL A 260 -1.97 17.44 -21.71
C VAL A 260 -2.90 18.26 -22.61
N ASP A 261 -3.61 17.64 -23.57
CA ASP A 261 -4.61 18.34 -24.38
C ASP A 261 -5.86 18.63 -23.54
N ASP A 262 -6.37 17.63 -22.83
CA ASP A 262 -7.55 17.68 -21.98
C ASP A 262 -7.24 17.17 -20.57
N LEU A 263 -7.34 18.05 -19.57
CA LEU A 263 -7.34 17.67 -18.15
C LEU A 263 -8.74 17.90 -17.58
N THR A 264 -9.36 16.86 -17.06
CA THR A 264 -10.62 16.96 -16.30
C THR A 264 -10.35 16.72 -14.83
N LEU A 265 -10.68 17.70 -13.99
CA LEU A 265 -10.68 17.61 -12.53
C LEU A 265 -12.12 17.80 -12.05
N GLU A 266 -12.73 16.76 -11.49
CA GLU A 266 -14.13 16.79 -11.03
C GLU A 266 -14.23 16.35 -9.58
N ASP A 267 -14.78 17.19 -8.71
CA ASP A 267 -14.89 16.91 -7.27
C ASP A 267 -13.51 16.60 -6.63
N VAL A 268 -12.51 17.42 -6.97
CA VAL A 268 -11.13 17.28 -6.46
C VAL A 268 -10.88 18.33 -5.39
N LEU A 269 -10.51 17.91 -4.17
CA LEU A 269 -10.11 18.83 -3.11
C LEU A 269 -8.58 18.91 -3.01
N ILE A 270 -8.04 20.13 -2.97
CA ILE A 270 -6.60 20.38 -2.81
C ILE A 270 -6.37 21.07 -1.47
N LEU A 271 -5.71 20.39 -0.53
CA LEU A 271 -5.44 20.90 0.81
C LEU A 271 -3.93 21.15 1.00
N ASN A 272 -3.59 22.29 1.59
CA ASN A 272 -2.21 22.64 1.97
C ASN A 272 -1.17 22.63 0.82
N ALA A 273 -1.61 22.78 -0.43
CA ALA A 273 -0.69 22.88 -1.56
C ALA A 273 0.07 24.21 -1.54
N THR A 274 1.40 24.18 -1.73
CA THR A 274 2.18 25.39 -2.03
C THR A 274 1.86 25.88 -3.44
N LYS A 275 1.67 24.94 -4.37
CA LYS A 275 1.25 25.17 -5.74
C LYS A 275 0.20 24.11 -6.09
N GLY A 276 -0.99 24.52 -6.51
CA GLY A 276 -2.07 23.58 -6.81
C GLY A 276 -1.89 22.88 -8.16
N ILE A 277 -2.21 23.60 -9.24
CA ILE A 277 -2.34 23.03 -10.59
C ILE A 277 -1.44 23.79 -11.57
N ARG A 278 -0.68 23.07 -12.39
CA ARG A 278 -0.01 23.58 -13.59
C ARG A 278 -0.44 22.77 -14.81
N MET A 279 -0.78 23.49 -15.87
CA MET A 279 -0.99 22.92 -17.19
C MET A 279 -0.09 23.65 -18.20
N SER A 280 0.58 22.87 -19.05
CA SER A 280 1.54 23.38 -20.04
C SER A 280 1.14 22.98 -21.46
N GLY A 281 1.29 23.90 -22.42
CA GLY A 281 0.95 23.70 -23.83
C GLY A 281 -0.50 24.06 -24.18
N TRP A 282 -0.96 23.67 -25.36
CA TRP A 282 -2.33 23.88 -25.84
C TRP A 282 -3.32 22.99 -25.07
N ALA A 283 -3.75 23.42 -23.89
CA ALA A 283 -4.45 22.56 -22.96
C ALA A 283 -5.82 23.14 -22.58
N ARG A 284 -6.81 22.27 -22.39
CA ARG A 284 -8.13 22.59 -21.85
C ARG A 284 -8.26 21.99 -20.46
N LEU A 285 -8.53 22.85 -19.47
CA LEU A 285 -8.89 22.46 -18.12
C LEU A 285 -10.43 22.44 -18.01
N ILE A 286 -10.97 21.30 -17.57
CA ILE A 286 -12.37 21.18 -17.17
C ILE A 286 -12.38 20.95 -15.66
N ALA A 287 -12.64 22.02 -14.89
CA ALA A 287 -12.76 21.94 -13.44
C ALA A 287 -14.24 21.97 -13.05
N LYS A 288 -14.69 20.97 -12.29
CA LYS A 288 -16.04 20.91 -11.72
C LYS A 288 -15.93 20.70 -10.22
N ASN A 289 -16.42 21.65 -9.42
CA ASN A 289 -16.38 21.56 -7.95
C ASN A 289 -14.98 21.27 -7.38
N VAL A 290 -13.99 22.02 -7.86
CA VAL A 290 -12.59 21.98 -7.41
C VAL A 290 -12.36 23.07 -6.39
#